data_AF-A0A818YWP7-F1
#
_entry.id   AF-A0A818YWP7-F1
#
_cell.length_a   1.000
_cell.length_b   1.000
_cell.length_c   1.000
_cell.angle_alpha   90.00
_cell.angle_beta   90.00
_cell.angle_gamma   90.00
#
_symmetry.space_group_name_H-M   'P 1'
#
loop_
_entity.id
_entity.type
_entity.pdbx_description
1 polymer ?
#
loop_
_entity_poly.entity_id
_entity_poly.type
_entity_poly.pdbx_seq_one_letter_code
_entity_poly.pdbx_strand_id
1 'polypeptide(L)'
;MYIFSNIIISFLGYIAISSILTDAFRNNAEECCQTGRIQAESTKTCTTTLQSLITENNTTLSANCRFLAHICCLSNLRHYFCEEGLKTALRLIPCNDTKLESKDTYQICCKCCELGVRAGREHEDCEPVTVLDERCGEQFTNCCKKAKSLNCDSGFEMGDSGRCHDINECLSSPCANTMKCENTPGSYRCVEGCDPGYIWSLKQGECRDIDECALSRHNCSYGHRCENMPGSYRCIRERNCGTGYQVDPITQTCIDIDECEQDIDEPGYLCKNLPGTYKCAPQNCTFGEKFNAFFGRCEKIQCQPGYNVTALSKCVDINECAQKPSPCKMGERCDNTPGSYKCVQTFACANGLEMQDLQCLDIDECELGNHTCLPPATCKNTYGSFYCQCPPGFIFKYGACVDDDECGRGNSICPTNSFCRNTPGSYAVSSYKCICPSGFSLERGRQCQDIDECQLNTHHCRAEDVCVNLRGSYRCYFVDCPKGYDKLGNSRCQLSARWCNENQNDTNLRCTISKPVKIVYSFVALPAKIRVPTEIFRIRNSQLTANQHAEFDLRLINARDPYTNQTQTTFEHFQLKRFPPHNAHLSVIKELNALQEIELNIEMKIYTNNLLNSISIMKILIYVSQYDFYP
;
A
#
# COMPACT_ATOMS: atom_id res chain seq x y z
N MET A 1 -14.60 -7.62 17.42
CA MET A 1 -15.24 -8.54 18.40
C MET A 1 -16.07 -7.69 19.35
N TYR A 2 -17.38 -7.98 19.43
CA TYR A 2 -18.50 -7.24 20.05
C TYR A 2 -19.47 -6.62 19.03
N ILE A 3 -20.06 -7.50 18.21
CA ILE A 3 -21.34 -7.28 17.55
C ILE A 3 -22.30 -8.32 18.17
N PHE A 4 -23.57 -7.96 18.35
CA PHE A 4 -24.73 -8.80 18.71
C PHE A 4 -25.00 -9.07 20.21
N SER A 5 -25.54 -8.06 20.90
CA SER A 5 -26.63 -8.15 21.89
C SER A 5 -27.14 -6.71 22.10
N ASN A 6 -28.19 -6.18 21.46
CA ASN A 6 -29.56 -6.63 21.43
C ASN A 6 -30.27 -6.07 20.19
N ILE A 7 -30.73 -6.97 19.32
CA ILE A 7 -31.75 -6.75 18.31
C ILE A 7 -33.09 -7.05 18.97
N ILE A 8 -33.86 -6.03 19.33
CA ILE A 8 -35.33 -6.04 19.43
C ILE A 8 -35.72 -4.56 19.30
N ILE A 9 -35.85 -3.99 18.10
CA ILE A 9 -37.11 -3.75 17.40
C ILE A 9 -36.66 -3.29 15.99
N SER A 10 -36.75 -4.15 14.96
CA SER A 10 -36.90 -3.70 13.55
C SER A 10 -36.97 -4.83 12.51
N PHE A 11 -36.67 -6.12 12.78
CA PHE A 11 -36.67 -7.11 11.68
C PHE A 11 -37.21 -8.53 11.95
N LEU A 12 -37.85 -8.80 13.09
CA LEU A 12 -38.71 -9.99 13.28
C LEU A 12 -40.10 -9.60 13.78
N GLY A 13 -40.81 -8.87 12.94
CA GLY A 13 -42.22 -8.50 13.15
C GLY A 13 -42.95 -8.15 11.85
N TYR A 14 -42.41 -8.53 10.69
CA TYR A 14 -43.02 -8.23 9.39
C TYR A 14 -43.79 -9.41 8.78
N ILE A 15 -43.87 -10.56 9.46
CA ILE A 15 -44.76 -11.65 9.07
C ILE A 15 -45.35 -12.26 10.35
N ALA A 16 -46.67 -12.13 10.51
CA ALA A 16 -47.52 -12.66 11.59
C ALA A 16 -47.91 -11.76 12.79
N ILE A 17 -48.04 -10.44 12.62
CA ILE A 17 -49.04 -9.64 13.38
C ILE A 17 -49.63 -8.58 12.44
N SER A 18 -50.39 -9.00 11.42
CA SER A 18 -51.18 -8.10 10.57
C SER A 18 -52.66 -8.05 10.96
N SER A 19 -53.02 -8.28 12.23
CA SER A 19 -54.46 -8.35 12.57
C SER A 19 -54.89 -7.93 13.98
N ILE A 20 -54.02 -7.51 14.90
CA ILE A 20 -54.49 -7.04 16.23
C ILE A 20 -53.59 -5.96 16.86
N LEU A 21 -53.36 -4.84 16.16
CA LEU A 21 -52.92 -3.60 16.81
C LEU A 21 -53.75 -2.46 16.20
N THR A 22 -54.83 -2.14 16.90
CA THR A 22 -55.81 -1.10 16.56
C THR A 22 -55.12 0.24 16.27
N ASP A 23 -55.63 1.00 15.29
CA ASP A 23 -55.21 2.35 14.93
C ASP A 23 -55.03 3.31 16.13
N ALA A 24 -55.69 3.02 17.26
CA ALA A 24 -55.51 3.70 18.55
C ALA A 24 -54.06 3.70 19.09
N PHE A 25 -53.25 2.65 18.87
CA PHE A 25 -51.88 2.60 19.40
C PHE A 25 -50.88 3.44 18.56
N ARG A 26 -51.16 3.59 17.26
CA ARG A 26 -50.33 4.39 16.34
C ARG A 26 -50.57 5.88 16.55
N ASN A 27 -51.83 6.29 16.73
CA ASN A 27 -52.18 7.68 17.02
C ASN A 27 -51.64 8.14 18.38
N ASN A 28 -51.70 7.27 19.40
CA ASN A 28 -51.17 7.60 20.73
C ASN A 28 -49.64 7.71 20.76
N ALA A 29 -48.91 6.91 19.96
CA ALA A 29 -47.44 6.98 19.90
C ALA A 29 -46.93 8.30 19.32
N GLU A 30 -47.62 8.84 18.31
CA GLU A 30 -47.26 10.11 17.66
C GLU A 30 -47.48 11.30 18.61
N GLU A 31 -48.59 11.30 19.35
CA GLU A 31 -48.89 12.31 20.37
C GLU A 31 -47.90 12.29 21.55
N CYS A 32 -47.51 11.10 22.01
CA CYS A 32 -46.45 10.93 23.02
C CYS A 32 -45.10 11.47 22.54
N CYS A 33 -44.72 11.16 21.29
CA CYS A 33 -43.48 11.64 20.70
C CYS A 33 -43.51 13.17 20.49
N GLN A 34 -44.65 13.72 20.08
CA GLN A 34 -44.86 15.16 19.92
C GLN A 34 -44.72 15.90 21.26
N THR A 35 -45.23 15.32 22.35
CA THR A 35 -45.04 15.86 23.70
C THR A 35 -43.55 15.92 24.08
N GLY A 36 -42.80 14.87 23.78
CA GLY A 36 -41.34 14.84 23.95
C GLY A 36 -40.61 15.89 23.11
N ARG A 37 -41.06 16.12 21.86
CA ARG A 37 -40.49 17.16 20.98
C ARG A 37 -40.76 18.57 21.52
N ILE A 38 -41.98 18.85 21.98
CA ILE A 38 -42.34 20.14 22.59
C ILE A 38 -41.50 20.39 23.85
N GLN A 39 -41.26 19.36 24.67
CA GLN A 39 -40.39 19.49 25.84
C GLN A 39 -38.94 19.83 25.45
N ALA A 40 -38.39 19.14 24.43
CA ALA A 40 -37.06 19.44 23.91
C ALA A 40 -36.94 20.87 23.36
N GLU A 41 -37.98 21.37 22.69
CA GLU A 41 -38.00 22.71 22.10
C GLU A 41 -38.12 23.80 23.16
N SER A 42 -38.95 23.60 24.18
CA SER A 42 -39.26 24.58 25.22
C SER A 42 -38.25 24.63 26.36
N THR A 43 -37.80 23.47 26.85
CA THR A 43 -36.98 23.39 28.08
C THR A 43 -35.51 23.06 27.81
N LYS A 44 -35.16 22.67 26.58
CA LYS A 44 -33.80 22.26 26.19
C LYS A 44 -33.17 21.19 27.09
N THR A 45 -33.99 20.46 27.84
CA THR A 45 -33.62 19.37 28.76
C THR A 45 -34.69 18.29 28.70
N CYS A 46 -34.32 17.04 28.95
CA CYS A 46 -35.27 15.92 28.97
C CYS A 46 -35.42 15.38 30.40
N THR A 47 -36.14 16.08 31.26
CA THR A 47 -36.43 15.60 32.63
C THR A 47 -37.59 14.61 32.65
N THR A 48 -37.56 13.66 33.59
CA THR A 48 -38.52 12.54 33.72
C THR A 48 -39.89 12.93 34.28
N THR A 49 -40.10 14.20 34.65
CA THR A 49 -41.39 14.74 35.13
C THR A 49 -42.28 15.21 33.97
N LEU A 50 -42.68 14.29 33.08
CA LEU A 50 -43.81 14.49 32.17
C LEU A 50 -45.12 14.25 32.93
N GLN A 51 -45.46 15.14 33.85
CA GLN A 51 -46.63 15.00 34.74
C GLN A 51 -47.78 15.95 34.37
N SER A 52 -47.62 16.81 33.36
CA SER A 52 -48.58 17.88 33.05
C SER A 52 -49.25 17.82 31.67
N LEU A 53 -49.05 16.78 30.85
CA LEU A 53 -49.57 16.78 29.47
C LEU A 53 -50.27 15.47 29.02
N ILE A 54 -50.40 14.45 29.87
CA ILE A 54 -51.16 13.23 29.54
C ILE A 54 -52.34 13.13 30.49
N THR A 55 -53.45 13.78 30.14
CA THR A 55 -54.75 13.55 30.78
C THR A 55 -55.40 12.33 30.14
N GLU A 56 -55.07 11.10 30.56
CA GLU A 56 -55.99 9.96 30.33
C GLU A 56 -55.70 8.71 31.21
N ASN A 57 -56.80 8.04 31.56
CA ASN A 57 -57.04 7.15 32.71
C ASN A 57 -56.49 5.71 32.61
N ASN A 58 -55.28 5.47 32.05
CA ASN A 58 -54.76 4.10 31.94
C ASN A 58 -53.28 3.96 32.36
N THR A 59 -53.05 3.27 33.47
CA THR A 59 -51.76 3.24 34.20
C THR A 59 -50.63 2.52 33.46
N THR A 60 -50.94 1.59 32.54
CA THR A 60 -49.95 0.87 31.71
C THR A 60 -49.60 1.59 30.41
N LEU A 61 -50.53 2.35 29.82
CA LEU A 61 -50.27 3.18 28.63
C LEU A 61 -49.35 4.38 28.96
N SER A 62 -49.47 4.88 30.20
CA SER A 62 -48.74 6.03 30.74
C SER A 62 -47.21 5.83 30.86
N ALA A 63 -46.73 4.60 31.10
CA ALA A 63 -45.28 4.34 31.26
C ALA A 63 -44.56 4.25 29.91
N ASN A 64 -45.15 3.53 28.94
CA ASN A 64 -44.61 3.41 27.58
C ASN A 64 -44.61 4.75 26.85
N CYS A 65 -45.66 5.56 27.04
CA CYS A 65 -45.74 6.91 26.49
C CYS A 65 -44.64 7.82 27.05
N ARG A 66 -44.38 7.78 28.38
CA ARG A 66 -43.29 8.55 29.01
C ARG A 66 -41.91 8.14 28.51
N PHE A 67 -41.68 6.85 28.32
CA PHE A 67 -40.43 6.34 27.76
C PHE A 67 -40.24 6.78 26.29
N LEU A 68 -41.29 6.67 25.47
CA LEU A 68 -41.27 7.10 24.07
C LEU A 68 -41.09 8.61 23.93
N ALA A 69 -41.79 9.41 24.75
CA ALA A 69 -41.62 10.86 24.81
C ALA A 69 -40.19 11.26 25.19
N HIS A 70 -39.59 10.58 26.16
CA HIS A 70 -38.21 10.83 26.57
C HIS A 70 -37.19 10.49 25.47
N ILE A 71 -37.37 9.36 24.76
CA ILE A 71 -36.53 9.01 23.61
C ILE A 71 -36.66 10.05 22.48
N CYS A 72 -37.89 10.45 22.15
CA CYS A 72 -38.13 11.48 21.13
C CYS A 72 -37.56 12.85 21.54
N CYS A 73 -37.62 13.21 22.82
CA CYS A 73 -37.02 14.42 23.38
C CYS A 73 -35.49 14.40 23.19
N LEU A 74 -34.82 13.32 23.58
CA LEU A 74 -33.36 13.17 23.44
C LEU A 74 -32.92 13.19 21.97
N SER A 75 -33.69 12.56 21.09
CA SER A 75 -33.43 12.59 19.64
C SER A 75 -33.53 14.02 19.09
N ASN A 76 -34.59 14.75 19.45
CA ASN A 76 -34.78 16.13 18.99
C ASN A 76 -33.70 17.08 19.55
N LEU A 77 -33.28 16.90 20.81
CA LEU A 77 -32.15 17.64 21.37
C LEU A 77 -30.84 17.35 20.63
N ARG A 78 -30.56 16.09 20.28
CA ARG A 78 -29.37 15.73 19.48
C ARG A 78 -29.34 16.41 18.13
N HIS A 79 -30.48 16.45 17.42
CA HIS A 79 -30.59 17.18 16.14
C HIS A 79 -30.38 18.67 16.33
N TYR A 80 -31.04 19.29 17.31
CA TYR A 80 -30.89 20.71 17.61
C TYR A 80 -29.44 21.09 17.94
N PHE A 81 -28.77 20.34 18.82
CA PHE A 81 -27.37 20.58 19.18
C PHE A 81 -26.40 20.30 18.05
N CYS A 82 -26.71 19.33 17.18
CA CYS A 82 -25.93 19.12 15.97
C CYS A 82 -26.06 20.34 15.05
N GLU A 83 -27.27 20.82 14.75
CA GLU A 83 -27.48 22.00 13.90
C GLU A 83 -26.82 23.27 14.45
N GLU A 84 -26.90 23.50 15.75
CA GLU A 84 -26.20 24.63 16.38
C GLU A 84 -24.68 24.48 16.25
N GLY A 85 -24.14 23.27 16.42
CA GLY A 85 -22.73 22.98 16.16
C GLY A 85 -22.31 23.26 14.72
N LEU A 86 -23.13 22.87 13.73
CA LEU A 86 -22.88 23.21 12.32
C LEU A 86 -22.91 24.73 12.08
N LYS A 87 -23.89 25.45 12.66
CA LYS A 87 -23.98 26.91 12.53
C LYS A 87 -22.80 27.62 13.18
N THR A 88 -22.31 27.14 14.33
CA THR A 88 -21.11 27.67 14.99
C THR A 88 -19.88 27.49 14.09
N ALA A 89 -19.68 26.29 13.55
CA ALA A 89 -18.55 25.99 12.66
C ALA A 89 -18.60 26.77 11.33
N LEU A 90 -19.78 26.91 10.71
CA LEU A 90 -19.97 27.71 9.49
C LEU A 90 -19.71 29.21 9.72
N ARG A 91 -19.81 29.70 10.96
CA ARG A 91 -19.47 31.07 11.36
C ARG A 91 -18.01 31.25 11.78
N LEU A 92 -17.17 30.23 11.66
CA LEU A 92 -15.76 30.21 12.10
C LEU A 92 -15.56 30.48 13.60
N ILE A 93 -16.58 30.18 14.40
CA ILE A 93 -16.46 30.32 15.85
C ILE A 93 -15.89 29.00 16.38
N PRO A 94 -14.84 29.02 17.23
CA PRO A 94 -14.23 27.80 17.76
C PRO A 94 -15.25 26.98 18.57
N CYS A 95 -15.25 25.66 18.37
CA CYS A 95 -16.19 24.69 18.96
C CYS A 95 -15.97 24.44 20.47
N ASN A 96 -15.86 25.51 21.27
CA ASN A 96 -15.49 25.46 22.67
C ASN A 96 -16.63 25.95 23.55
N ASP A 97 -17.67 25.12 23.72
CA ASP A 97 -18.76 25.42 24.64
C ASP A 97 -18.93 24.31 25.71
N THR A 98 -19.17 24.72 26.96
CA THR A 98 -19.04 23.86 28.15
C THR A 98 -20.31 23.67 28.96
N LYS A 99 -21.49 24.11 28.51
CA LYS A 99 -22.74 23.96 29.29
C LYS A 99 -23.97 23.57 28.47
N LEU A 100 -23.98 22.38 27.87
CA LEU A 100 -25.17 21.83 27.19
C LEU A 100 -25.35 20.33 27.54
N GLU A 101 -26.57 19.91 27.90
CA GLU A 101 -26.95 18.50 27.89
C GLU A 101 -26.81 17.98 26.44
N SER A 102 -26.12 16.86 26.23
CA SER A 102 -25.69 16.36 24.89
C SER A 102 -24.46 17.07 24.26
N LYS A 103 -23.52 17.53 25.11
CA LYS A 103 -22.20 18.10 24.73
C LYS A 103 -21.46 17.30 23.66
N ASP A 104 -21.51 15.98 23.72
CA ASP A 104 -20.78 15.11 22.77
C ASP A 104 -21.31 15.25 21.34
N THR A 105 -22.64 15.36 21.15
CA THR A 105 -23.25 15.52 19.82
C THR A 105 -22.94 16.89 19.23
N TYR A 106 -23.02 17.96 20.03
CA TYR A 106 -22.61 19.30 19.61
C TYR A 106 -21.13 19.33 19.18
N GLN A 107 -20.23 18.78 20.01
CA GLN A 107 -18.80 18.81 19.74
C GLN A 107 -18.41 17.98 18.52
N ILE A 108 -19.01 16.80 18.34
CA ILE A 108 -18.77 15.96 17.15
C ILE A 108 -19.25 16.69 15.90
N CYS A 109 -20.48 17.18 15.88
CA CYS A 109 -21.02 17.88 14.70
C CYS A 109 -20.27 19.18 14.38
N CYS A 110 -19.89 19.97 15.41
CA CYS A 110 -19.15 21.21 15.23
C CYS A 110 -17.73 20.96 14.69
N LYS A 111 -16.96 20.03 15.28
CA LYS A 111 -15.60 19.72 14.81
C LYS A 111 -15.58 19.08 13.43
N CYS A 112 -16.51 18.17 13.15
CA CYS A 112 -16.63 17.56 11.80
C CYS A 112 -16.99 18.60 10.74
N CYS A 113 -17.89 19.53 11.07
CA CYS A 113 -18.23 20.64 10.19
C CYS A 113 -17.06 21.63 10.03
N GLU A 114 -16.30 21.94 11.08
CA GLU A 114 -15.10 22.80 11.02
C GLU A 114 -14.05 22.23 10.05
N LEU A 115 -13.78 20.93 10.13
CA LEU A 115 -12.92 20.22 9.16
C LEU A 115 -13.48 20.31 7.74
N GLY A 116 -14.79 20.13 7.57
CA GLY A 116 -15.46 20.26 6.27
C GLY A 116 -15.37 21.68 5.71
N VAL A 117 -15.58 22.71 6.54
CA VAL A 117 -15.48 24.12 6.13
C VAL A 117 -14.06 24.45 5.68
N ARG A 118 -13.05 23.94 6.37
CA ARG A 118 -11.64 24.12 5.97
C ARG A 118 -11.35 23.47 4.63
N ALA A 119 -11.72 22.20 4.44
CA ALA A 119 -11.55 21.49 3.17
C ALA A 119 -12.31 22.19 2.02
N GLY A 120 -13.53 22.65 2.28
CA GLY A 120 -14.33 23.38 1.28
C GLY A 120 -13.74 24.74 0.90
N ARG A 121 -13.13 25.47 1.84
CA ARG A 121 -12.41 26.74 1.58
C ARG A 121 -11.11 26.53 0.82
N GLU A 122 -10.39 25.46 1.17
CA GLU A 122 -9.17 25.03 0.48
C GLU A 122 -9.48 24.37 -0.90
N HIS A 123 -10.77 24.30 -1.28
CA HIS A 123 -11.29 23.73 -2.54
C HIS A 123 -10.95 22.25 -2.76
N GLU A 124 -10.68 21.52 -1.68
CA GLU A 124 -10.41 20.08 -1.68
C GLU A 124 -11.66 19.25 -2.01
N ASP A 125 -11.49 17.94 -2.18
CA ASP A 125 -12.59 17.02 -2.48
C ASP A 125 -13.46 16.77 -1.24
N CYS A 126 -14.76 17.03 -1.37
CA CYS A 126 -15.73 16.88 -0.29
C CYS A 126 -16.19 15.41 -0.11
N GLU A 127 -15.30 14.44 -0.29
CA GLU A 127 -15.57 13.04 0.01
C GLU A 127 -15.06 12.71 1.43
N PRO A 128 -15.84 11.96 2.23
CA PRO A 128 -15.41 11.60 3.58
C PRO A 128 -14.21 10.64 3.51
N VAL A 129 -13.07 11.04 4.07
CA VAL A 129 -11.93 10.14 4.29
C VAL A 129 -12.37 9.01 5.22
N THR A 130 -12.11 7.76 4.84
CA THR A 130 -12.62 6.49 5.41
C THR A 130 -12.27 6.21 6.88
N VAL A 131 -11.77 7.20 7.63
CA VAL A 131 -11.20 7.06 8.99
C VAL A 131 -11.99 7.82 10.08
N LEU A 132 -13.03 8.59 9.72
CA LEU A 132 -13.84 9.30 10.71
C LEU A 132 -15.19 8.59 10.91
N ASP A 133 -15.56 8.33 12.18
CA ASP A 133 -16.85 7.84 12.69
C ASP A 133 -18.02 8.06 11.69
N GLU A 134 -18.86 7.05 11.41
CA GLU A 134 -19.98 7.12 10.43
C GLU A 134 -20.85 8.37 10.61
N ARG A 135 -20.93 8.91 11.83
CA ARG A 135 -21.69 10.12 12.19
C ARG A 135 -21.04 11.44 11.73
N CYS A 136 -19.76 11.43 11.40
CA CYS A 136 -18.97 12.60 11.02
C CYS A 136 -18.98 12.87 9.50
N GLY A 137 -19.03 11.81 8.69
CA GLY A 137 -18.90 11.91 7.23
C GLY A 137 -20.00 12.74 6.55
N GLU A 138 -21.25 12.60 7.00
CA GLU A 138 -22.37 13.38 6.46
C GLU A 138 -22.25 14.88 6.79
N GLN A 139 -21.88 15.20 8.04
CA GLN A 139 -21.73 16.58 8.51
C GLN A 139 -20.53 17.28 7.84
N PHE A 140 -19.42 16.56 7.67
CA PHE A 140 -18.25 17.02 6.92
C PHE A 140 -18.63 17.35 5.47
N THR A 141 -19.28 16.42 4.78
CA THR A 141 -19.66 16.57 3.36
C THR A 141 -20.59 17.76 3.15
N ASN A 142 -21.61 17.90 4.01
CA ASN A 142 -22.57 19.00 3.94
C ASN A 142 -21.89 20.35 4.18
N CYS A 143 -21.03 20.46 5.18
CA CYS A 143 -20.31 21.71 5.47
C CYS A 143 -19.25 22.05 4.41
N CYS A 144 -18.55 21.05 3.87
CA CYS A 144 -17.58 21.22 2.78
C CYS A 144 -18.24 21.75 1.50
N LYS A 145 -19.35 21.15 1.07
CA LYS A 145 -20.10 21.62 -0.10
C LYS A 145 -20.65 23.04 0.08
N LYS A 146 -21.07 23.38 1.29
CA LYS A 146 -21.59 24.72 1.63
C LYS A 146 -20.48 25.78 1.72
N ALA A 147 -19.29 25.40 2.16
CA ALA A 147 -18.12 26.27 2.17
C ALA A 147 -17.53 26.48 0.77
N LYS A 148 -17.56 25.43 -0.08
CA LYS A 148 -17.15 25.48 -1.49
C LYS A 148 -18.07 26.35 -2.36
N SER A 149 -19.30 26.63 -1.91
CA SER A 149 -20.27 27.46 -2.63
C SER A 149 -20.25 28.94 -2.21
N LEU A 150 -19.33 29.38 -1.34
CA LEU A 150 -19.12 30.80 -1.09
C LEU A 150 -18.21 31.36 -2.18
N ASN A 151 -18.65 32.43 -2.85
CA ASN A 151 -17.85 33.18 -3.81
C ASN A 151 -16.44 33.44 -3.27
N CYS A 152 -15.45 33.44 -4.17
CA CYS A 152 -14.08 33.81 -3.86
C CYS A 152 -14.04 35.07 -2.99
N ASP A 153 -13.23 35.04 -1.94
CA ASP A 153 -13.00 36.18 -1.07
C ASP A 153 -12.58 37.40 -1.92
N SER A 154 -12.95 38.62 -1.49
CA SER A 154 -12.58 39.84 -2.21
C SER A 154 -11.07 39.90 -2.44
N GLY A 155 -10.64 40.13 -3.68
CA GLY A 155 -9.24 40.03 -4.11
C GLY A 155 -8.88 38.73 -4.84
N PHE A 156 -9.83 37.81 -5.04
CA PHE A 156 -9.63 36.57 -5.82
C PHE A 156 -10.70 36.39 -6.91
N GLU A 157 -10.31 35.84 -8.07
CA GLU A 157 -11.18 35.53 -9.21
C GLU A 157 -11.28 34.02 -9.49
N MET A 158 -12.42 33.57 -10.03
CA MET A 158 -12.66 32.15 -10.28
C MET A 158 -12.02 31.72 -11.60
N GLY A 159 -11.02 30.84 -11.56
CA GLY A 159 -10.42 30.24 -12.76
C GLY A 159 -11.26 29.11 -13.34
N ASP A 160 -10.94 28.68 -14.56
CA ASP A 160 -11.69 27.68 -15.34
C ASP A 160 -11.85 26.30 -14.65
N SER A 161 -11.02 26.00 -13.65
CA SER A 161 -11.07 24.79 -12.83
C SER A 161 -11.95 24.91 -11.57
N GLY A 162 -12.62 26.05 -11.38
CA GLY A 162 -13.38 26.35 -10.17
C GLY A 162 -12.50 26.64 -8.96
N ARG A 163 -11.22 26.96 -9.17
CA ARG A 163 -10.26 27.39 -8.13
C ARG A 163 -10.17 28.91 -8.10
N CYS A 164 -10.25 29.51 -6.92
CA CYS A 164 -10.01 30.95 -6.75
C CYS A 164 -8.52 31.26 -6.91
N HIS A 165 -8.21 32.12 -7.87
CA HIS A 165 -6.88 32.66 -8.11
C HIS A 165 -6.82 34.09 -7.60
N ASP A 166 -5.67 34.47 -7.06
CA ASP A 166 -5.43 35.82 -6.59
C ASP A 166 -5.50 36.83 -7.74
N ILE A 167 -6.30 37.89 -7.59
CA ILE A 167 -6.38 38.96 -8.59
C ILE A 167 -5.10 39.78 -8.43
N ASN A 168 -4.22 39.73 -9.43
CA ASN A 168 -3.01 40.54 -9.38
C ASN A 168 -3.34 42.01 -9.70
N GLU A 169 -3.65 42.81 -8.68
CA GLU A 169 -4.05 44.20 -8.88
C GLU A 169 -2.90 45.06 -9.43
N CYS A 170 -1.64 44.65 -9.23
CA CYS A 170 -0.46 45.36 -9.73
C CYS A 170 -0.36 45.42 -11.26
N LEU A 171 -1.11 44.58 -11.99
CA LEU A 171 -1.22 44.68 -13.45
C LEU A 171 -1.94 45.96 -13.91
N SER A 172 -2.74 46.57 -13.03
CA SER A 172 -3.53 47.78 -13.33
C SER A 172 -2.90 49.09 -12.83
N SER A 173 -1.68 49.03 -12.29
CA SER A 173 -0.97 50.17 -11.66
C SER A 173 -1.82 50.95 -10.62
N PRO A 174 -2.28 50.28 -9.56
CA PRO A 174 -3.28 50.83 -8.63
C PRO A 174 -2.69 51.76 -7.56
N CYS A 175 -1.37 51.82 -7.41
CA CYS A 175 -0.68 52.63 -6.41
C CYS A 175 -0.56 54.09 -6.84
N ALA A 176 -1.00 55.02 -5.98
CA ALA A 176 -0.84 56.45 -6.20
C ALA A 176 0.65 56.87 -6.13
N ASN A 177 1.01 57.94 -6.85
CA ASN A 177 2.35 58.52 -6.88
C ASN A 177 3.47 57.56 -7.34
N THR A 178 3.16 56.60 -8.24
CA THR A 178 4.14 55.68 -8.88
C THR A 178 4.96 54.86 -7.86
N MET A 179 4.33 54.53 -6.73
CA MET A 179 4.89 53.66 -5.70
C MET A 179 4.84 52.19 -6.14
N LYS A 180 5.89 51.45 -5.80
CA LYS A 180 6.05 50.04 -6.17
C LYS A 180 4.92 49.20 -5.57
N CYS A 181 4.13 48.59 -6.44
CA CYS A 181 3.07 47.67 -6.08
C CYS A 181 3.62 46.26 -5.81
N GLU A 182 3.34 45.70 -4.65
CA GLU A 182 3.55 44.28 -4.34
C GLU A 182 2.21 43.57 -4.22
N ASN A 183 1.98 42.59 -5.10
CA ASN A 183 0.79 41.76 -5.06
C ASN A 183 0.84 40.81 -3.87
N THR A 184 -0.22 40.77 -3.07
CA THR A 184 -0.33 39.94 -1.88
C THR A 184 -1.59 39.07 -1.96
N PRO A 185 -1.65 37.92 -1.28
CA PRO A 185 -2.87 37.10 -1.35
C PRO A 185 -4.11 37.86 -0.85
N GLY A 186 -5.05 38.14 -1.76
CA GLY A 186 -6.32 38.85 -1.56
C GLY A 186 -6.25 40.36 -1.60
N SER A 187 -5.10 40.95 -1.91
CA SER A 187 -4.93 42.42 -1.97
C SER A 187 -3.57 42.80 -2.57
N TYR A 188 -3.27 44.08 -2.64
CA TYR A 188 -1.93 44.57 -2.94
C TYR A 188 -1.49 45.54 -1.86
N ARG A 189 -0.17 45.69 -1.69
CA ARG A 189 0.38 46.76 -0.87
C ARG A 189 1.34 47.60 -1.70
N CYS A 190 1.24 48.90 -1.54
CA CYS A 190 2.20 49.84 -2.08
C CYS A 190 3.33 49.97 -1.06
N VAL A 191 4.53 49.50 -1.42
CA VAL A 191 5.71 49.58 -0.57
C VAL A 191 6.53 50.83 -0.92
N GLU A 192 7.36 51.28 0.01
CA GLU A 192 8.29 52.38 -0.26
C GLU A 192 9.29 51.98 -1.36
N GLY A 193 9.21 52.67 -2.48
CA GLY A 193 10.00 52.40 -3.69
C GLY A 193 9.23 52.91 -4.91
N CYS A 194 9.93 53.25 -5.98
CA CYS A 194 9.28 53.71 -7.21
C CYS A 194 9.12 52.57 -8.23
N ASP A 195 8.08 52.64 -9.04
CA ASP A 195 7.91 51.75 -10.19
C ASP A 195 9.13 51.84 -11.13
N PRO A 196 9.45 50.75 -11.87
CA PRO A 196 10.53 50.77 -12.85
C PRO A 196 10.33 51.92 -13.85
N GLY A 197 11.35 52.76 -14.03
CA GLY A 197 11.26 54.00 -14.81
C GLY A 197 11.10 55.28 -13.98
N TYR A 198 11.02 55.18 -12.64
CA TYR A 198 10.88 56.33 -11.73
C TYR A 198 11.94 56.33 -10.60
N ILE A 199 12.32 57.51 -10.08
CA ILE A 199 13.24 57.67 -8.94
C ILE A 199 12.59 58.42 -7.78
N TRP A 200 12.99 58.08 -6.56
CA TRP A 200 12.51 58.75 -5.36
C TRP A 200 13.16 60.13 -5.20
N SER A 201 12.35 61.19 -5.21
CA SER A 201 12.81 62.58 -4.99
C SER A 201 12.71 62.95 -3.51
N LEU A 202 13.86 62.97 -2.82
CA LEU A 202 13.95 63.32 -1.40
C LEU A 202 13.48 64.74 -1.06
N LYS A 203 13.34 65.64 -2.05
CA LYS A 203 12.89 67.03 -1.84
C LYS A 203 11.37 67.20 -1.91
N GLN A 204 10.65 66.32 -2.60
CA GLN A 204 9.20 66.45 -2.83
C GLN A 204 8.39 65.27 -2.26
N GLY A 205 9.05 64.20 -1.81
CA GLY A 205 8.37 63.05 -1.21
C GLY A 205 7.53 62.25 -2.21
N GLU A 206 7.87 62.33 -3.50
CA GLU A 206 7.17 61.68 -4.59
C GLU A 206 8.16 61.03 -5.57
N CYS A 207 7.70 60.01 -6.29
CA CYS A 207 8.46 59.37 -7.35
C CYS A 207 8.38 60.21 -8.63
N ARG A 208 9.54 60.55 -9.18
CA ARG A 208 9.66 61.32 -10.42
C ARG A 208 10.12 60.41 -11.54
N ASP A 209 9.51 60.59 -12.70
CA ASP A 209 9.90 59.93 -13.94
C ASP A 209 11.41 60.11 -14.22
N ILE A 210 12.07 59.01 -14.56
CA ILE A 210 13.44 59.01 -15.06
C ILE A 210 13.36 59.50 -16.49
N ASP A 211 13.73 60.75 -16.73
CA ASP A 211 13.87 61.20 -18.12
C ASP A 211 15.08 60.53 -18.78
N GLU A 212 14.88 59.36 -19.39
CA GLU A 212 15.98 58.59 -19.96
C GLU A 212 16.63 59.32 -21.13
N CYS A 213 15.88 60.20 -21.82
CA CYS A 213 16.39 61.02 -22.91
C CYS A 213 17.31 62.14 -22.40
N ALA A 214 16.93 62.84 -21.33
CA ALA A 214 17.76 63.88 -20.71
C ALA A 214 18.99 63.30 -20.00
N LEU A 215 18.88 62.06 -19.48
CA LEU A 215 19.97 61.35 -18.81
C LEU A 215 20.82 60.49 -19.77
N SER A 216 20.51 60.50 -21.07
CA SER A 216 21.14 59.66 -22.10
C SER A 216 21.21 58.17 -21.75
N ARG A 217 20.19 57.67 -21.04
CA ARG A 217 20.02 56.29 -20.59
C ARG A 217 18.99 55.52 -21.42
N HIS A 218 19.06 55.71 -22.74
CA HIS A 218 18.16 55.09 -23.71
C HIS A 218 18.93 54.25 -24.74
N ASN A 219 18.30 53.20 -25.25
CA ASN A 219 18.91 52.27 -26.21
C ASN A 219 18.41 52.49 -27.65
N CYS A 220 18.13 53.75 -28.00
CA CYS A 220 17.73 54.12 -29.35
C CYS A 220 18.83 53.82 -30.36
N SER A 221 18.48 53.15 -31.46
CA SER A 221 19.41 52.82 -32.55
C SER A 221 20.03 54.09 -33.16
N TYR A 222 21.25 53.98 -33.66
CA TYR A 222 21.95 55.10 -34.33
C TYR A 222 21.09 55.67 -35.48
N GLY A 223 20.93 57.00 -35.47
CA GLY A 223 20.02 57.73 -36.36
C GLY A 223 18.59 57.87 -35.83
N HIS A 224 18.27 57.50 -34.59
CA HIS A 224 16.95 57.74 -33.98
C HIS A 224 17.05 58.74 -32.80
N ARG A 225 16.12 59.69 -32.68
CA ARG A 225 16.00 60.59 -31.52
C ARG A 225 15.12 59.97 -30.42
N CYS A 226 15.51 60.18 -29.17
CA CYS A 226 14.77 59.75 -27.99
C CYS A 226 13.68 60.76 -27.62
N GLU A 227 12.49 60.29 -27.27
CA GLU A 227 11.42 61.08 -26.66
C GLU A 227 10.96 60.43 -25.36
N ASN A 228 11.00 61.20 -24.27
CA ASN A 228 10.70 60.72 -22.92
C ASN A 228 9.20 60.55 -22.71
N MET A 229 8.81 59.45 -22.07
CA MET A 229 7.43 59.09 -21.76
C MET A 229 7.32 58.79 -20.26
N PRO A 230 6.17 58.99 -19.60
CA PRO A 230 6.02 58.57 -18.21
C PRO A 230 6.28 57.07 -18.05
N GLY A 231 7.34 56.72 -17.30
CA GLY A 231 7.82 55.37 -17.00
C GLY A 231 8.72 54.74 -18.06
N SER A 232 9.02 55.42 -19.17
CA SER A 232 9.85 54.87 -20.26
C SER A 232 10.26 55.93 -21.30
N TYR A 233 10.82 55.50 -22.43
CA TYR A 233 11.10 56.38 -23.56
C TYR A 233 10.80 55.67 -24.88
N ARG A 234 10.62 56.43 -25.95
CA ARG A 234 10.50 55.87 -27.31
C ARG A 234 11.50 56.50 -28.27
N CYS A 235 11.90 55.72 -29.27
CA CYS A 235 12.93 56.10 -30.24
C CYS A 235 12.33 56.36 -31.62
N ILE A 236 12.49 57.57 -32.14
CA ILE A 236 11.91 58.03 -33.40
C ILE A 236 13.03 58.21 -34.44
N ARG A 237 12.92 57.58 -35.62
CA ARG A 237 13.96 57.62 -36.67
C ARG A 237 14.18 59.01 -37.27
N GLU A 238 15.44 59.42 -37.38
CA GLU A 238 15.96 60.57 -38.13
C GLU A 238 16.84 60.13 -39.33
N ARG A 239 16.96 60.98 -40.35
CA ARG A 239 17.26 60.60 -41.74
C ARG A 239 18.73 60.35 -42.10
N ASN A 240 19.69 60.41 -41.16
CA ASN A 240 21.13 60.26 -41.44
C ASN A 240 21.76 59.21 -40.49
N CYS A 241 22.60 58.30 -41.01
CA CYS A 241 23.12 57.10 -40.31
C CYS A 241 23.96 57.30 -39.03
N GLY A 242 24.19 58.55 -38.58
CA GLY A 242 25.02 58.84 -37.41
C GLY A 242 26.52 58.60 -37.64
N THR A 243 27.34 58.83 -36.61
CA THR A 243 28.79 58.61 -36.61
C THR A 243 29.14 57.16 -36.26
N GLY A 244 30.15 56.57 -36.91
CA GLY A 244 30.54 55.15 -36.74
C GLY A 244 29.93 54.19 -37.77
N TYR A 245 29.08 54.71 -38.66
CA TYR A 245 28.43 53.94 -39.73
C TYR A 245 28.57 54.65 -41.07
N GLN A 246 28.73 53.87 -42.14
CA GLN A 246 28.71 54.37 -43.52
C GLN A 246 27.49 53.83 -44.27
N VAL A 247 26.98 54.59 -45.23
CA VAL A 247 25.88 54.12 -46.08
C VAL A 247 26.44 53.12 -47.08
N ASP A 248 25.92 51.90 -47.07
CA ASP A 248 26.19 50.93 -48.12
C ASP A 248 25.65 51.46 -49.45
N PRO A 249 26.52 51.67 -50.46
CA PRO A 249 26.16 52.39 -51.68
C PRO A 249 25.16 51.63 -52.57
N ILE A 250 24.93 50.34 -52.34
CA ILE A 250 24.05 49.50 -53.17
C ILE A 250 22.70 49.30 -52.48
N THR A 251 22.71 48.99 -51.19
CA THR A 251 21.50 48.66 -50.42
C THR A 251 20.88 49.88 -49.73
N GLN A 252 21.57 51.02 -49.71
CA GLN A 252 21.19 52.23 -48.96
C GLN A 252 20.93 51.98 -47.47
N THR A 253 21.54 50.93 -46.92
CA THR A 253 21.47 50.60 -45.49
C THR A 253 22.74 51.08 -44.79
N CYS A 254 22.65 51.43 -43.51
CA CYS A 254 23.82 51.84 -42.75
C CYS A 254 24.60 50.60 -42.32
N ILE A 255 25.84 50.47 -42.77
CA ILE A 255 26.78 49.42 -42.37
C ILE A 255 27.85 49.99 -41.45
N ASP A 256 28.29 49.15 -40.54
CA ASP A 256 29.27 49.48 -39.52
C ASP A 256 30.66 49.75 -40.12
N ILE A 257 31.38 50.75 -39.59
CA ILE A 257 32.77 51.00 -39.98
C ILE A 257 33.66 50.19 -39.06
N ASP A 258 34.41 49.21 -39.57
CA ASP A 258 35.38 48.47 -38.75
C ASP A 258 36.65 49.28 -38.52
N GLU A 259 36.72 49.97 -37.39
CA GLU A 259 37.86 50.84 -37.08
C GLU A 259 39.11 50.06 -36.64
N CYS A 260 39.01 48.76 -36.33
CA CYS A 260 40.17 47.92 -35.98
C CYS A 260 40.98 47.49 -37.22
N GLU A 261 40.39 47.49 -38.42
CA GLU A 261 41.13 47.20 -39.66
C GLU A 261 41.76 48.45 -40.31
N GLN A 262 41.56 49.64 -39.73
CA GLN A 262 42.07 50.92 -40.26
C GLN A 262 43.37 51.40 -39.57
N ASP A 263 44.22 50.48 -39.11
CA ASP A 263 45.57 50.72 -38.53
C ASP A 263 45.60 51.65 -37.29
N ILE A 264 44.97 51.20 -36.19
CA ILE A 264 45.13 51.81 -34.83
C ILE A 264 45.76 50.78 -33.89
N ASP A 265 47.03 50.45 -34.13
CA ASP A 265 47.82 49.58 -33.23
C ASP A 265 48.55 50.42 -32.16
N GLU A 266 47.93 50.56 -30.99
CA GLU A 266 48.60 51.08 -29.79
C GLU A 266 49.27 49.92 -29.02
N PRO A 267 50.60 49.92 -28.82
CA PRO A 267 51.30 48.76 -28.24
C PRO A 267 50.78 48.38 -26.84
N GLY A 268 50.20 47.18 -26.71
CA GLY A 268 49.74 46.61 -25.43
C GLY A 268 48.22 46.48 -25.27
N TYR A 269 47.42 46.88 -26.26
CA TYR A 269 45.97 46.75 -26.26
C TYR A 269 45.48 45.91 -27.44
N LEU A 270 44.47 45.06 -27.21
CA LEU A 270 43.78 44.29 -28.24
C LEU A 270 42.50 45.04 -28.65
N CYS A 271 42.42 45.47 -29.91
CA CYS A 271 41.25 46.13 -30.49
C CYS A 271 40.15 45.11 -30.79
N LYS A 272 38.90 45.44 -30.42
CA LYS A 272 37.71 44.70 -30.84
C LYS A 272 36.68 45.67 -31.43
N ASN A 273 36.29 45.41 -32.68
CA ASN A 273 35.27 46.20 -33.37
C ASN A 273 33.86 45.89 -32.81
N LEU A 274 33.05 46.92 -32.62
CA LEU A 274 31.67 46.84 -32.18
C LEU A 274 30.79 47.68 -33.13
N PRO A 275 29.49 47.38 -33.23
CA PRO A 275 28.61 48.21 -34.05
C PRO A 275 28.60 49.68 -33.59
N GLY A 276 29.11 50.56 -34.44
CA GLY A 276 29.20 52.01 -34.34
C GLY A 276 30.43 52.55 -33.65
N THR A 277 31.34 51.67 -33.20
CA THR A 277 32.51 52.04 -32.38
C THR A 277 33.46 50.86 -32.16
N TYR A 278 34.71 51.12 -31.79
CA TYR A 278 35.64 50.07 -31.37
C TYR A 278 36.01 50.21 -29.89
N LYS A 279 36.48 49.12 -29.28
CA LYS A 279 37.08 49.14 -27.94
C LYS A 279 38.42 48.41 -27.92
N CYS A 280 39.44 49.09 -27.43
CA CYS A 280 40.75 48.51 -27.17
C CYS A 280 40.86 48.14 -25.68
N ALA A 281 41.25 46.91 -25.37
CA ALA A 281 41.42 46.43 -24.00
C ALA A 281 42.84 45.86 -23.78
N PRO A 282 43.45 46.04 -22.60
CA PRO A 282 44.81 45.57 -22.35
C PRO A 282 44.90 44.04 -22.50
N GLN A 283 46.03 43.56 -23.03
CA GLN A 283 46.23 42.14 -23.31
C GLN A 283 46.22 41.30 -22.01
N ASN A 284 45.33 40.31 -21.94
CA ASN A 284 45.21 39.44 -20.76
C ASN A 284 46.29 38.34 -20.77
N CYS A 285 47.12 38.33 -19.72
CA CYS A 285 48.14 37.30 -19.50
C CYS A 285 47.53 35.95 -19.07
N THR A 286 48.24 34.86 -19.33
CA THR A 286 47.79 33.51 -18.99
C THR A 286 47.91 33.22 -17.47
N PHE A 287 47.26 32.14 -16.99
CA PHE A 287 47.20 31.78 -15.57
C PHE A 287 48.61 31.72 -14.95
N GLY A 288 48.86 32.55 -13.93
CA GLY A 288 50.13 32.61 -13.21
C GLY A 288 51.11 33.70 -13.68
N GLU A 289 50.69 34.58 -14.59
CA GLU A 289 51.51 35.67 -15.13
C GLU A 289 50.91 37.05 -14.81
N LYS A 290 51.77 38.08 -14.73
CA LYS A 290 51.38 39.50 -14.62
C LYS A 290 51.95 40.31 -15.78
N PHE A 291 51.18 41.27 -16.30
CA PHE A 291 51.60 42.12 -17.40
C PHE A 291 52.64 43.14 -16.92
N ASN A 292 53.81 43.15 -17.56
CA ASN A 292 54.85 44.11 -17.27
C ASN A 292 54.78 45.26 -18.29
N ALA A 293 54.18 46.38 -17.88
CA ALA A 293 53.94 47.55 -18.75
C ALA A 293 55.21 48.20 -19.30
N PHE A 294 56.38 47.96 -18.69
CA PHE A 294 57.65 48.51 -19.15
C PHE A 294 58.26 47.73 -20.33
N PHE A 295 58.02 46.41 -20.40
CA PHE A 295 58.56 45.53 -21.44
C PHE A 295 57.51 45.05 -22.44
N GLY A 296 56.24 45.45 -22.29
CA GLY A 296 55.15 45.10 -23.20
C GLY A 296 54.85 43.60 -23.28
N ARG A 297 55.16 42.82 -22.22
CA ARG A 297 54.94 41.36 -22.19
C ARG A 297 54.55 40.84 -20.80
N CYS A 298 53.98 39.64 -20.77
CA CYS A 298 53.59 38.93 -19.56
C CYS A 298 54.78 38.20 -18.91
N GLU A 299 54.91 38.26 -17.58
CA GLU A 299 55.95 37.58 -16.79
C GLU A 299 55.36 36.71 -15.68
N LYS A 300 55.97 35.54 -15.43
CA LYS A 300 55.52 34.58 -14.41
C LYS A 300 55.73 35.09 -12.97
N ILE A 301 54.74 34.84 -12.12
CA ILE A 301 54.77 35.22 -10.70
C ILE A 301 55.50 34.14 -9.90
N GLN A 302 56.56 34.51 -9.18
CA GLN A 302 57.23 33.65 -8.20
C GLN A 302 56.70 33.94 -6.79
N CYS A 303 56.05 32.94 -6.17
CA CYS A 303 55.61 33.02 -4.78
C CYS A 303 56.68 32.51 -3.80
N GLN A 304 56.57 32.92 -2.53
CA GLN A 304 57.38 32.36 -1.45
C GLN A 304 57.02 30.87 -1.22
N PRO A 305 57.95 30.05 -0.71
CA PRO A 305 57.66 28.66 -0.35
C PRO A 305 56.45 28.58 0.61
N GLY A 306 55.52 27.65 0.35
CA GLY A 306 54.26 27.54 1.10
C GLY A 306 53.07 28.29 0.50
N TYR A 307 53.25 29.01 -0.62
CA TYR A 307 52.18 29.75 -1.30
C TYR A 307 52.03 29.30 -2.77
N ASN A 308 50.81 29.28 -3.30
CA ASN A 308 50.52 28.99 -4.71
C ASN A 308 49.85 30.18 -5.41
N VAL A 309 50.04 30.30 -6.72
CA VAL A 309 49.43 31.36 -7.53
C VAL A 309 47.99 30.99 -7.86
N THR A 310 47.05 31.88 -7.55
CA THR A 310 45.63 31.74 -7.90
C THR A 310 45.32 32.28 -9.30
N ALA A 311 44.12 31.98 -9.80
CA ALA A 311 43.61 32.48 -11.09
C ALA A 311 43.61 34.01 -11.22
N LEU A 312 43.65 34.72 -10.09
CA LEU A 312 43.74 36.18 -10.02
C LEU A 312 45.18 36.69 -9.90
N SER A 313 46.18 35.85 -10.20
CA SER A 313 47.60 36.22 -10.17
C SER A 313 48.06 36.76 -8.80
N LYS A 314 47.54 36.18 -7.72
CA LYS A 314 47.93 36.46 -6.32
C LYS A 314 48.44 35.20 -5.65
N CYS A 315 49.47 35.34 -4.80
CA CYS A 315 49.98 34.27 -3.96
C CYS A 315 49.02 34.04 -2.79
N VAL A 316 48.45 32.84 -2.70
CA VAL A 316 47.64 32.41 -1.55
C VAL A 316 48.33 31.27 -0.84
N ASP A 317 48.11 31.22 0.46
CA ASP A 317 48.65 30.20 1.33
C ASP A 317 48.17 28.80 0.91
N ILE A 318 49.08 27.82 0.89
CA ILE A 318 48.75 26.43 0.60
C ILE A 318 48.22 25.81 1.88
N ASN A 319 46.93 25.45 1.93
CA ASN A 319 46.39 24.75 3.09
C ASN A 319 46.84 23.28 3.10
N GLU A 320 47.93 22.97 3.83
CA GLU A 320 48.45 21.60 3.89
C GLU A 320 47.54 20.65 4.67
N CYS A 321 46.68 21.17 5.55
CA CYS A 321 45.71 20.38 6.32
C CYS A 321 44.54 19.83 5.47
N ALA A 322 44.28 20.43 4.30
CA ALA A 322 43.24 19.98 3.37
C ALA A 322 43.72 18.91 2.37
N GLN A 323 45.01 18.59 2.35
CA GLN A 323 45.60 17.58 1.46
C GLN A 323 45.41 16.16 2.00
N LYS A 324 45.31 15.16 1.11
CA LYS A 324 45.20 13.73 1.49
C LYS A 324 46.36 12.93 0.89
N PRO A 325 47.16 12.21 1.70
CA PRO A 325 47.06 12.05 3.15
C PRO A 325 47.47 13.32 3.93
N SER A 326 46.90 13.50 5.13
CA SER A 326 47.20 14.64 6.00
C SER A 326 48.68 14.64 6.42
N PRO A 327 49.33 15.81 6.53
CA PRO A 327 50.74 15.88 6.91
C PRO A 327 51.01 15.63 8.40
N CYS A 328 49.98 15.66 9.26
CA CYS A 328 50.10 15.36 10.69
C CYS A 328 49.97 13.86 11.00
N LYS A 329 50.56 13.41 12.13
CA LYS A 329 50.50 12.01 12.55
C LYS A 329 49.08 11.63 13.05
N MET A 330 48.75 10.34 13.08
CA MET A 330 47.46 9.87 13.62
C MET A 330 47.26 10.36 15.06
N GLY A 331 46.16 11.10 15.30
CA GLY A 331 45.79 11.63 16.62
C GLY A 331 46.10 13.13 16.83
N GLU A 332 46.75 13.79 15.88
CA GLU A 332 46.99 15.24 15.94
C GLU A 332 46.01 16.01 15.06
N ARG A 333 45.58 17.19 15.52
CA ARG A 333 44.76 18.11 14.72
C ARG A 333 45.70 19.04 13.96
N CYS A 334 45.54 19.12 12.64
CA CYS A 334 46.28 20.04 11.79
C CYS A 334 45.60 21.41 11.77
N ASP A 335 46.32 22.46 12.19
CA ASP A 335 45.91 23.85 12.05
C ASP A 335 46.81 24.55 11.01
N ASN A 336 46.19 25.07 9.95
CA ASN A 336 46.87 25.76 8.87
C ASN A 336 47.35 27.17 9.30
N THR A 337 48.56 27.56 8.93
CA THR A 337 49.15 28.87 9.25
C THR A 337 49.71 29.55 8.00
N PRO A 338 49.84 30.89 7.95
CA PRO A 338 50.40 31.54 6.77
C PRO A 338 51.83 31.05 6.46
N GLY A 339 51.98 30.36 5.33
CA GLY A 339 53.22 29.78 4.78
C GLY A 339 53.56 28.37 5.27
N SER A 340 52.78 27.77 6.17
CA SER A 340 53.06 26.44 6.76
C SER A 340 51.88 25.89 7.59
N TYR A 341 52.03 24.76 8.27
CA TYR A 341 51.01 24.20 9.17
C TYR A 341 51.58 23.85 10.54
N LYS A 342 50.71 23.78 11.56
CA LYS A 342 51.05 23.29 12.89
C LYS A 342 50.16 22.11 13.26
N CYS A 343 50.77 21.02 13.71
CA CYS A 343 50.03 19.91 14.31
C CYS A 343 49.90 20.18 15.81
N VAL A 344 48.66 20.35 16.28
CA VAL A 344 48.35 20.55 17.70
C VAL A 344 47.75 19.28 18.29
N GLN A 345 48.18 18.94 19.51
CA GLN A 345 47.64 17.81 20.25
C GLN A 345 46.30 18.22 20.88
N THR A 346 45.20 17.64 20.41
CA THR A 346 43.90 17.70 21.06
C THR A 346 43.51 16.29 21.49
N PHE A 347 43.89 15.90 22.70
CA PHE A 347 43.44 14.63 23.29
C PHE A 347 42.14 14.88 24.07
N ALA A 348 41.01 14.81 23.39
CA ALA A 348 39.70 14.65 24.03
C ALA A 348 39.17 13.28 23.63
N CYS A 349 38.97 12.40 24.62
CA CYS A 349 38.40 11.07 24.38
C CYS A 349 36.92 11.21 23.99
N ALA A 350 36.45 10.32 23.12
CA ALA A 350 35.03 10.25 22.77
C ALA A 350 34.18 9.89 24.00
N ASN A 351 32.88 10.21 23.97
CA ASN A 351 31.95 9.79 25.02
C ASN A 351 32.00 8.26 25.20
N GLY A 352 31.97 7.78 26.44
CA GLY A 352 32.13 6.36 26.78
C GLY A 352 33.58 5.92 26.96
N LEU A 353 34.56 6.82 26.83
CA LEU A 353 35.98 6.55 27.06
C LEU A 353 36.55 7.52 28.11
N GLU A 354 37.44 7.03 28.98
CA GLU A 354 38.16 7.82 29.96
C GLU A 354 39.64 7.95 29.62
N MET A 355 40.23 9.07 30.03
CA MET A 355 41.64 9.35 29.75
C MET A 355 42.51 8.80 30.88
N GLN A 356 43.35 7.82 30.54
CA GLN A 356 44.37 7.29 31.43
C GLN A 356 45.70 7.20 30.67
N ASP A 357 46.76 7.80 31.21
CA ASP A 357 48.12 7.76 30.64
C ASP A 357 48.20 8.13 29.14
N LEU A 358 47.51 9.20 28.73
CA LEU A 358 47.44 9.69 27.34
C LEU A 358 46.80 8.69 26.35
N GLN A 359 46.09 7.68 26.86
CA GLN A 359 45.29 6.74 26.08
C GLN A 359 43.82 6.88 26.48
N CYS A 360 42.93 6.71 25.50
CA CYS A 360 41.50 6.60 25.79
C CYS A 360 41.20 5.14 26.08
N LEU A 361 40.89 4.85 27.34
CA LEU A 361 40.44 3.54 27.78
C LEU A 361 38.92 3.51 27.81
N ASP A 362 38.40 2.31 27.62
CA ASP A 362 36.96 2.06 27.60
C ASP A 362 36.37 2.14 29.01
N ILE A 363 35.25 2.83 29.17
CA ILE A 363 34.48 2.83 30.41
C ILE A 363 33.54 1.64 30.36
N ASP A 364 33.77 0.60 31.16
CA ASP A 364 32.86 -0.53 31.21
C ASP A 364 31.58 -0.18 31.98
N GLU A 365 30.54 0.28 31.27
CA GLU A 365 29.29 0.67 31.91
C GLU A 365 28.52 -0.53 32.49
N CYS A 366 28.85 -1.76 32.06
CA CYS A 366 28.27 -2.98 32.59
C CYS A 366 28.82 -3.35 33.97
N GLU A 367 30.13 -3.22 34.18
CA GLU A 367 30.74 -3.40 35.51
C GLU A 367 30.35 -2.27 36.48
N LEU A 368 30.25 -1.04 35.97
CA LEU A 368 29.86 0.13 36.77
C LEU A 368 28.35 0.19 37.07
N GLY A 369 27.53 -0.64 36.41
CA GLY A 369 26.07 -0.63 36.54
C GLY A 369 25.39 0.63 35.98
N ASN A 370 26.09 1.41 35.16
CA ASN A 370 25.60 2.65 34.55
C ASN A 370 24.98 2.40 33.17
N HIS A 371 24.05 1.44 33.09
CA HIS A 371 23.43 1.03 31.85
C HIS A 371 21.89 1.02 31.94
N THR A 372 21.22 1.14 30.81
CA THR A 372 19.75 1.15 30.73
C THR A 372 19.13 -0.23 30.49
N CYS A 373 19.92 -1.31 30.50
CA CYS A 373 19.44 -2.68 30.29
C CYS A 373 18.53 -3.15 31.43
N LEU A 374 17.24 -3.35 31.13
CA LEU A 374 16.26 -3.92 32.06
C LEU A 374 16.28 -5.46 32.01
N PRO A 375 16.17 -6.16 33.16
CA PRO A 375 16.01 -7.60 33.19
C PRO A 375 14.81 -8.06 32.33
N PRO A 376 14.92 -9.12 31.52
CA PRO A 376 15.96 -10.15 31.51
C PRO A 376 17.20 -9.87 30.62
N ALA A 377 17.39 -8.65 30.10
CA ALA A 377 18.55 -8.32 29.29
C ALA A 377 19.85 -8.32 30.12
N THR A 378 20.92 -8.89 29.57
CA THR A 378 22.27 -8.80 30.14
C THR A 378 23.06 -7.71 29.43
N CYS A 379 23.69 -6.81 30.17
CA CYS A 379 24.58 -5.81 29.61
C CYS A 379 25.83 -6.46 29.01
N LYS A 380 26.24 -5.99 27.82
CA LYS A 380 27.49 -6.35 27.16
C LYS A 380 28.26 -5.08 26.81
N ASN A 381 29.46 -4.97 27.34
CA ASN A 381 30.32 -3.83 27.13
C ASN A 381 30.97 -3.88 25.73
N THR A 382 31.14 -2.73 25.10
CA THR A 382 31.83 -2.55 23.81
C THR A 382 32.68 -1.28 23.86
N TYR A 383 33.71 -1.19 23.03
CA TYR A 383 34.58 -0.02 23.08
C TYR A 383 33.82 1.29 22.77
N GLY A 384 33.71 2.17 23.76
CA GLY A 384 33.03 3.46 23.75
C GLY A 384 31.52 3.41 23.99
N SER A 385 30.93 2.27 24.36
CA SER A 385 29.48 2.11 24.60
C SER A 385 29.14 0.73 25.17
N PHE A 386 27.91 0.52 25.65
CA PHE A 386 27.37 -0.82 25.93
C PHE A 386 26.19 -1.17 25.01
N TYR A 387 25.81 -2.45 24.97
CA TYR A 387 24.53 -2.90 24.42
C TYR A 387 23.84 -3.93 25.32
N CYS A 388 22.51 -4.01 25.22
CA CYS A 388 21.70 -4.93 26.00
C CYS A 388 21.44 -6.21 25.20
N GLN A 389 21.97 -7.33 25.67
CA GLN A 389 21.75 -8.65 25.07
C GLN A 389 20.54 -9.32 25.72
N CYS A 390 19.48 -9.58 24.95
CA CYS A 390 18.36 -10.38 25.40
C CYS A 390 18.68 -11.88 25.43
N PRO A 391 18.02 -12.66 26.30
CA PRO A 391 18.13 -14.12 26.28
C PRO A 391 17.60 -14.70 24.95
N PRO A 392 17.99 -15.94 24.59
CA PRO A 392 17.46 -16.62 23.40
C PRO A 392 15.93 -16.63 23.38
N GLY A 393 15.33 -16.40 22.20
CA GLY A 393 13.87 -16.29 22.03
C GLY A 393 13.29 -14.89 22.28
N PHE A 394 14.14 -13.89 22.55
CA PHE A 394 13.72 -12.50 22.78
C PHE A 394 14.55 -11.51 21.97
N ILE A 395 13.93 -10.40 21.59
CA ILE A 395 14.57 -9.27 20.93
C ILE A 395 14.42 -7.99 21.75
N PHE A 396 15.42 -7.12 21.67
CA PHE A 396 15.39 -5.83 22.37
C PHE A 396 14.57 -4.80 21.57
N LYS A 397 13.39 -4.43 22.07
CA LYS A 397 12.53 -3.39 21.48
C LYS A 397 11.95 -2.51 22.59
N TYR A 398 11.88 -1.20 22.32
CA TYR A 398 11.29 -0.22 23.25
C TYR A 398 11.88 -0.24 24.68
N GLY A 399 13.17 -0.56 24.81
CA GLY A 399 13.85 -0.63 26.11
C GLY A 399 13.62 -1.92 26.91
N ALA A 400 12.94 -2.91 26.35
CA ALA A 400 12.68 -4.20 27.00
C ALA A 400 12.94 -5.38 26.05
N CYS A 401 13.18 -6.56 26.63
CA CYS A 401 13.19 -7.80 25.87
C CYS A 401 11.74 -8.23 25.62
N VAL A 402 11.34 -8.24 24.35
CA VAL A 402 10.03 -8.75 23.92
C VAL A 402 10.23 -10.08 23.22
N ASP A 403 9.22 -10.94 23.32
CA ASP A 403 9.19 -12.24 22.66
C ASP A 403 9.47 -12.10 21.16
N ASP A 404 10.33 -12.97 20.66
CA ASP A 404 10.72 -12.95 19.28
C ASP A 404 9.74 -13.73 18.42
N ASP A 405 8.64 -13.10 17.96
CA ASP A 405 7.66 -13.81 17.12
C ASP A 405 8.25 -14.18 15.75
N GLU A 406 8.80 -15.38 15.66
CA GLU A 406 9.39 -15.89 14.43
C GLU A 406 8.32 -16.19 13.38
N CYS A 407 7.11 -16.58 13.80
CA CYS A 407 5.99 -16.84 12.89
C CYS A 407 5.50 -15.56 12.17
N GLY A 408 5.62 -14.39 12.81
CA GLY A 408 5.23 -13.09 12.25
C GLY A 408 6.21 -12.51 11.20
N ARG A 409 7.42 -13.07 11.06
CA ARG A 409 8.46 -12.53 10.17
C ARG A 409 8.37 -12.96 8.70
N GLY A 410 7.46 -13.85 8.35
CA GLY A 410 7.17 -14.19 6.95
C GLY A 410 8.23 -15.00 6.19
N ASN A 411 9.27 -15.51 6.88
CA ASN A 411 10.17 -16.50 6.29
C ASN A 411 9.67 -17.92 6.59
N SER A 412 9.82 -18.83 5.63
CA SER A 412 9.51 -20.26 5.70
C SER A 412 10.34 -21.01 6.76
N ILE A 413 10.15 -20.64 8.03
CA ILE A 413 10.84 -21.17 9.21
C ILE A 413 10.40 -22.60 9.51
N CYS A 414 9.15 -22.91 9.18
CA CYS A 414 8.61 -24.25 9.26
C CYS A 414 8.64 -24.92 7.87
N PRO A 415 8.83 -26.26 7.81
CA PRO A 415 8.78 -27.01 6.56
C PRO A 415 7.52 -26.74 5.75
N THR A 416 7.61 -26.91 4.42
CA THR A 416 6.47 -26.80 3.52
C THR A 416 5.30 -27.63 4.04
N ASN A 417 4.12 -27.00 4.14
CA ASN A 417 2.87 -27.61 4.61
C ASN A 417 2.80 -27.92 6.11
N SER A 418 3.57 -27.20 6.93
CA SER A 418 3.40 -27.17 8.39
C SER A 418 3.04 -25.77 8.86
N PHE A 419 2.31 -25.69 9.98
CA PHE A 419 1.92 -24.42 10.58
C PHE A 419 2.93 -24.04 11.67
N CYS A 420 3.34 -22.78 11.68
CA CYS A 420 4.15 -22.21 12.75
C CYS A 420 3.23 -21.81 13.91
N ARG A 421 3.58 -22.25 15.12
CA ARG A 421 2.94 -21.79 16.36
C ARG A 421 4.00 -21.16 17.25
N ASN A 422 3.88 -19.86 17.49
CA ASN A 422 4.72 -19.15 18.43
C ASN A 422 4.48 -19.70 19.86
N THR A 423 5.55 -19.87 20.63
CA THR A 423 5.53 -20.23 22.05
C THR A 423 6.13 -19.08 22.85
N PRO A 424 5.27 -18.18 23.39
CA PRO A 424 5.72 -16.97 24.06
C PRO A 424 6.66 -17.29 25.23
N GLY A 425 7.86 -16.72 25.21
CA GLY A 425 8.79 -16.73 26.34
C GLY A 425 9.55 -18.03 26.59
N SER A 426 9.86 -18.82 25.56
CA SER A 426 10.75 -19.96 25.73
C SER A 426 12.21 -19.47 25.77
N TYR A 427 12.95 -19.72 26.86
CA TYR A 427 14.42 -19.56 26.90
C TYR A 427 15.17 -20.54 25.96
N ALA A 428 14.43 -21.25 25.10
CA ALA A 428 14.99 -22.15 24.12
C ALA A 428 15.41 -21.36 22.87
N VAL A 429 16.42 -21.87 22.17
CA VAL A 429 17.03 -21.28 20.95
C VAL A 429 16.04 -21.16 19.77
N SER A 430 14.80 -21.60 19.94
CA SER A 430 13.71 -21.50 18.96
C SER A 430 12.37 -21.49 19.71
N SER A 431 11.76 -20.31 19.88
CA SER A 431 10.48 -20.13 20.59
C SER A 431 9.27 -20.45 19.72
N TYR A 432 9.41 -21.32 18.73
CA TYR A 432 8.32 -21.74 17.85
C TYR A 432 8.26 -23.27 17.72
N LYS A 433 7.05 -23.79 17.51
CA LYS A 433 6.83 -25.20 17.19
C LYS A 433 6.14 -25.31 15.84
N CYS A 434 6.73 -26.10 14.94
CA CYS A 434 6.07 -26.50 13.69
C CYS A 434 5.12 -27.66 13.98
N ILE A 435 3.85 -27.48 13.60
CA ILE A 435 2.79 -28.49 13.74
C ILE A 435 2.27 -28.90 12.37
N CYS A 436 2.05 -30.20 12.19
CA CYS A 436 1.44 -30.71 10.96
C CYS A 436 -0.09 -30.63 11.03
N PRO A 437 -0.77 -30.60 9.87
CA PRO A 437 -2.22 -30.80 9.81
C PRO A 437 -2.64 -32.12 10.47
N SER A 438 -3.90 -32.22 10.89
CA SER A 438 -4.46 -33.48 11.41
C SER A 438 -4.28 -34.63 10.40
N GLY A 439 -3.93 -35.82 10.91
CA GLY A 439 -3.60 -36.99 10.08
C GLY A 439 -2.16 -37.02 9.57
N PHE A 440 -1.32 -36.03 9.92
CA PHE A 440 0.08 -36.00 9.55
C PHE A 440 1.00 -35.94 10.77
N SER A 441 2.18 -36.53 10.66
CA SER A 441 3.22 -36.51 11.69
C SER A 441 4.52 -35.88 11.15
N LEU A 442 5.24 -35.21 12.05
CA LEU A 442 6.50 -34.54 11.72
C LEU A 442 7.66 -35.51 11.95
N GLU A 443 8.17 -36.14 10.90
CA GLU A 443 9.34 -37.01 11.01
C GLU A 443 10.63 -36.18 10.87
N ARG A 444 11.51 -36.24 11.88
CA ARG A 444 12.86 -35.58 11.89
C ARG A 444 12.88 -34.09 11.50
N GLY A 445 11.77 -33.38 11.72
CA GLY A 445 11.68 -31.92 11.53
C GLY A 445 11.76 -31.42 10.08
N ARG A 446 11.61 -32.29 9.06
CA ARG A 446 11.81 -31.90 7.66
C ARG A 446 10.55 -31.87 6.80
N GLN A 447 9.54 -32.70 7.07
CA GLN A 447 8.30 -32.71 6.28
C GLN A 447 7.16 -33.40 7.05
N CYS A 448 5.93 -32.92 6.85
CA CYS A 448 4.74 -33.60 7.33
C CYS A 448 4.46 -34.84 6.47
N GLN A 449 4.49 -36.01 7.09
CA GLN A 449 4.17 -37.28 6.44
C GLN A 449 2.81 -37.78 6.90
N ASP A 450 2.10 -38.39 5.96
CA ASP A 450 0.81 -39.02 6.20
C ASP A 450 0.93 -40.14 7.23
N ILE A 451 -0.01 -40.20 8.18
CA ILE A 451 -0.08 -41.29 9.14
C ILE A 451 -0.88 -42.41 8.48
N ASP A 452 -0.24 -43.49 8.05
CA ASP A 452 -0.97 -44.63 7.47
C ASP A 452 -1.68 -45.42 8.58
N GLU A 453 -2.94 -45.06 8.87
CA GLU A 453 -3.69 -45.69 9.95
C GLU A 453 -4.04 -47.16 9.64
N CYS A 454 -4.09 -47.52 8.36
CA CYS A 454 -4.30 -48.90 7.90
C CYS A 454 -3.08 -49.78 8.17
N GLN A 455 -1.87 -49.28 7.95
CA GLN A 455 -0.63 -49.99 8.23
C GLN A 455 -0.35 -50.07 9.75
N LEU A 456 -0.65 -48.99 10.47
CA LEU A 456 -0.45 -48.92 11.93
C LEU A 456 -1.52 -49.65 12.74
N ASN A 457 -2.59 -50.15 12.08
CA ASN A 457 -3.78 -50.73 12.73
C ASN A 457 -4.41 -49.79 13.78
N THR A 458 -4.33 -48.48 13.56
CA THR A 458 -4.96 -47.46 14.42
C THR A 458 -6.32 -47.01 13.89
N HIS A 459 -6.75 -47.58 12.75
CA HIS A 459 -8.05 -47.32 12.15
C HIS A 459 -9.21 -47.96 12.95
N HIS A 460 -10.37 -47.32 12.92
CA HIS A 460 -11.60 -47.82 13.56
C HIS A 460 -12.55 -48.56 12.58
N CYS A 461 -12.00 -49.32 11.62
CA CYS A 461 -12.81 -50.08 10.65
C CYS A 461 -13.33 -51.39 11.24
N ARG A 462 -14.47 -51.88 10.72
CA ARG A 462 -14.94 -53.23 11.08
C ARG A 462 -14.03 -54.27 10.42
N ALA A 463 -13.96 -55.47 11.00
CA ALA A 463 -13.09 -56.55 10.49
C ALA A 463 -13.41 -56.97 9.04
N GLU A 464 -14.64 -56.78 8.58
CA GLU A 464 -15.09 -57.12 7.22
C GLU A 464 -14.95 -55.97 6.20
N ASP A 465 -14.56 -54.79 6.67
CA ASP A 465 -14.35 -53.61 5.84
C ASP A 465 -12.93 -53.62 5.25
N VAL A 466 -12.78 -52.99 4.09
CA VAL A 466 -11.47 -52.70 3.50
C VAL A 466 -11.02 -51.35 4.03
N CYS A 467 -9.89 -51.32 4.74
CA CYS A 467 -9.23 -50.07 5.11
C CYS A 467 -8.48 -49.51 3.90
N VAL A 468 -8.75 -48.27 3.55
CA VAL A 468 -8.06 -47.52 2.48
C VAL A 468 -7.40 -46.32 3.13
N ASN A 469 -6.07 -46.30 3.13
CA ASN A 469 -5.31 -45.15 3.61
C ASN A 469 -5.49 -43.97 2.63
N LEU A 470 -5.88 -42.81 3.14
CA LEU A 470 -6.02 -41.57 2.39
C LEU A 470 -5.00 -40.57 2.91
N ARG A 471 -4.63 -39.57 2.12
CA ARG A 471 -3.74 -38.54 2.67
C ARG A 471 -4.48 -37.65 3.66
N GLY A 472 -4.08 -37.75 4.92
CA GLY A 472 -4.58 -37.07 6.10
C GLY A 472 -5.71 -37.79 6.84
N SER A 473 -6.06 -39.02 6.46
CA SER A 473 -7.16 -39.79 7.05
C SER A 473 -7.17 -41.22 6.52
N TYR A 474 -8.07 -42.06 7.02
CA TYR A 474 -8.38 -43.35 6.42
C TYR A 474 -9.87 -43.44 6.08
N ARG A 475 -10.23 -44.39 5.21
CA ARG A 475 -11.62 -44.73 4.94
C ARG A 475 -11.86 -46.22 5.05
N CYS A 476 -12.92 -46.57 5.74
CA CYS A 476 -13.43 -47.93 5.80
C CYS A 476 -14.47 -48.11 4.70
N TYR A 477 -14.23 -49.05 3.79
CA TYR A 477 -15.17 -49.36 2.72
C TYR A 477 -15.76 -50.75 2.90
N PHE A 478 -17.08 -50.79 3.05
CA PHE A 478 -17.82 -52.05 3.06
C PHE A 478 -18.22 -52.44 1.63
N VAL A 479 -17.72 -53.60 1.18
CA VAL A 479 -18.11 -54.16 -0.11
C VAL A 479 -19.37 -54.99 0.05
N ASP A 480 -20.48 -54.45 -0.47
CA ASP A 480 -21.73 -55.17 -0.63
C ASP A 480 -21.81 -55.82 -2.02
N CYS A 481 -22.04 -57.13 -2.05
CA CYS A 481 -22.14 -57.87 -3.30
C CYS A 481 -23.58 -57.79 -3.83
N PRO A 482 -23.78 -57.49 -5.15
CA PRO A 482 -25.12 -57.47 -5.72
C PRO A 482 -25.86 -58.80 -5.52
N LYS A 483 -27.20 -58.75 -5.48
CA LYS A 483 -28.02 -59.97 -5.36
C LYS A 483 -27.63 -61.00 -6.42
N GLY A 484 -27.37 -62.23 -5.99
CA GLY A 484 -26.90 -63.33 -6.84
C GLY A 484 -25.38 -63.47 -6.96
N TYR A 485 -24.60 -62.72 -6.17
CA TYR A 485 -23.16 -62.87 -6.08
C TYR A 485 -22.74 -63.25 -4.67
N ASP A 486 -21.81 -64.20 -4.58
CA ASP A 486 -21.15 -64.60 -3.34
C ASP A 486 -19.90 -63.73 -3.10
N LYS A 487 -19.71 -63.27 -1.87
CA LYS A 487 -18.54 -62.48 -1.45
C LYS A 487 -17.31 -63.38 -1.38
N LEU A 488 -16.26 -63.03 -2.11
CA LEU A 488 -14.99 -63.75 -2.16
C LEU A 488 -13.88 -62.86 -1.60
N GLY A 489 -13.63 -62.98 -0.29
CA GLY A 489 -12.77 -62.05 0.45
C GLY A 489 -13.38 -60.65 0.57
N ASN A 490 -12.57 -59.64 0.88
CA ASN A 490 -13.10 -58.33 1.23
C ASN A 490 -13.39 -57.41 0.03
N SER A 491 -12.90 -57.74 -1.18
CA SER A 491 -12.97 -56.85 -2.36
C SER A 491 -13.43 -57.51 -3.66
N ARG A 492 -13.96 -58.75 -3.61
CA ARG A 492 -14.40 -59.46 -4.83
C ARG A 492 -15.76 -60.10 -4.61
N CYS A 493 -16.56 -60.10 -5.67
CA CYS A 493 -17.83 -60.80 -5.74
C CYS A 493 -17.80 -61.73 -6.95
N GLN A 494 -18.27 -62.96 -6.76
CA GLN A 494 -18.36 -63.96 -7.82
C GLN A 494 -19.82 -64.34 -8.03
N LEU A 495 -20.23 -64.51 -9.29
CA LEU A 495 -21.60 -64.93 -9.61
C LEU A 495 -21.88 -66.29 -8.94
N SER A 496 -22.95 -66.36 -8.14
CA SER A 496 -23.28 -67.56 -7.38
C SER A 496 -23.79 -68.66 -8.31
N ALA A 497 -23.18 -69.85 -8.24
CA ALA A 497 -23.59 -71.00 -9.05
C ALA A 497 -25.04 -71.44 -8.77
N ARG A 498 -25.56 -71.16 -7.57
CA ARG A 498 -26.94 -71.49 -7.17
C ARG A 498 -27.97 -70.63 -7.88
N TRP A 499 -27.64 -69.35 -8.12
CA TRP A 499 -28.53 -68.38 -8.74
C TRP A 499 -28.78 -68.64 -10.24
N CYS A 500 -27.91 -69.42 -10.88
CA CYS A 500 -28.09 -69.87 -12.26
C CYS A 500 -29.07 -71.05 -12.39
N ASN A 501 -29.40 -71.74 -11.29
CA ASN A 501 -30.18 -72.99 -11.32
C ASN A 501 -31.63 -72.84 -10.83
N GLU A 502 -32.02 -71.69 -10.26
CA GLU A 502 -33.38 -71.48 -9.73
C GLU A 502 -34.43 -71.07 -10.77
N ASN A 503 -34.02 -70.73 -12.00
CA ASN A 503 -34.94 -70.57 -13.12
C ASN A 503 -34.97 -71.87 -13.95
N GLN A 504 -35.80 -72.83 -13.53
CA GLN A 504 -35.95 -74.18 -14.11
C GLN A 504 -36.49 -74.22 -15.55
N ASN A 505 -36.05 -73.36 -16.47
CA ASN A 505 -36.36 -73.48 -17.91
C ASN A 505 -35.31 -72.87 -18.85
N ASP A 506 -34.07 -72.66 -18.40
CA ASP A 506 -32.98 -72.33 -19.32
C ASP A 506 -31.87 -73.39 -19.19
N THR A 507 -31.97 -74.46 -19.98
CA THR A 507 -30.90 -75.45 -20.18
C THR A 507 -29.71 -74.89 -20.97
N ASN A 508 -29.56 -73.57 -21.09
CA ASN A 508 -28.42 -72.96 -21.75
C ASN A 508 -27.40 -72.42 -20.75
N LEU A 509 -26.14 -72.58 -21.13
CA LEU A 509 -24.95 -71.81 -20.74
C LEU A 509 -25.10 -70.26 -20.83
N ARG A 510 -26.30 -69.68 -20.72
CA ARG A 510 -26.59 -68.25 -20.99
C ARG A 510 -26.61 -67.35 -19.76
N CYS A 511 -26.68 -67.89 -18.54
CA CYS A 511 -26.52 -67.09 -17.32
C CYS A 511 -25.10 -66.52 -17.15
N THR A 512 -24.08 -67.16 -17.74
CA THR A 512 -22.67 -66.73 -17.65
C THR A 512 -22.26 -65.69 -18.69
N ILE A 513 -23.00 -65.55 -19.79
CA ILE A 513 -22.64 -64.65 -20.90
C ILE A 513 -23.27 -63.26 -20.74
N SER A 514 -24.46 -63.17 -20.14
CA SER A 514 -25.20 -61.91 -19.98
C SER A 514 -24.89 -61.14 -18.69
N LYS A 515 -24.35 -61.81 -17.68
CA LYS A 515 -23.97 -61.22 -16.39
C LYS A 515 -22.46 -61.32 -16.17
N PRO A 516 -21.84 -60.37 -15.47
CA PRO A 516 -20.43 -60.45 -15.15
C PRO A 516 -20.18 -61.64 -14.22
N VAL A 517 -19.21 -62.49 -14.57
CA VAL A 517 -18.84 -63.67 -13.77
C VAL A 517 -18.11 -63.25 -12.49
N LYS A 518 -17.36 -62.13 -12.56
CA LYS A 518 -16.60 -61.56 -11.44
C LYS A 518 -16.77 -60.05 -11.40
N ILE A 519 -16.93 -59.53 -10.19
CA ILE A 519 -16.90 -58.10 -9.88
C ILE A 519 -15.75 -57.86 -8.90
N VAL A 520 -14.80 -57.02 -9.27
CA VAL A 520 -13.63 -56.70 -8.45
C VAL A 520 -13.71 -55.23 -8.04
N TYR A 521 -13.55 -54.96 -6.76
CA TYR A 521 -13.47 -53.61 -6.20
C TYR A 521 -12.01 -53.24 -5.99
N SER A 522 -11.60 -52.13 -6.59
CA SER A 522 -10.24 -51.58 -6.49
C SER A 522 -10.33 -50.17 -5.92
N PHE A 523 -9.49 -49.86 -4.94
CA PHE A 523 -9.47 -48.57 -4.25
C PHE A 523 -8.16 -47.86 -4.55
N VAL A 524 -8.23 -46.57 -4.88
CA VAL A 524 -7.05 -45.74 -5.16
C VAL A 524 -7.16 -44.42 -4.42
N ALA A 525 -6.11 -44.06 -3.70
CA ALA A 525 -5.96 -42.74 -3.12
C ALA A 525 -4.99 -41.92 -3.98
N LEU A 526 -5.40 -40.74 -4.44
CA LEU A 526 -4.59 -39.81 -5.22
C LEU A 526 -4.48 -38.45 -4.50
N PRO A 527 -3.37 -37.72 -4.65
CA PRO A 527 -3.29 -36.31 -4.21
C PRO A 527 -4.07 -35.39 -5.16
N ALA A 528 -4.51 -34.21 -4.69
CA ALA A 528 -5.21 -33.22 -5.52
C ALA A 528 -4.37 -32.76 -6.73
N LYS A 529 -3.07 -32.53 -6.55
CA LYS A 529 -2.16 -32.10 -7.62
C LYS A 529 -1.29 -33.24 -8.14
N ILE A 530 -1.93 -34.30 -8.62
CA ILE A 530 -1.20 -35.36 -9.31
C ILE A 530 -0.65 -34.83 -10.64
N ARG A 531 0.62 -35.15 -10.95
CA ARG A 531 1.20 -34.81 -12.26
C ARG A 531 0.42 -35.54 -13.34
N VAL A 532 -0.03 -34.85 -14.38
CA VAL A 532 -0.74 -35.47 -15.50
C VAL A 532 0.07 -35.38 -16.80
N PRO A 533 0.06 -36.42 -17.66
CA PRO A 533 -0.70 -37.67 -17.51
C PRO A 533 -0.04 -38.65 -16.51
N THR A 534 -0.83 -39.26 -15.63
CA THR A 534 -0.37 -40.35 -14.75
C THR A 534 -1.18 -41.61 -14.99
N GLU A 535 -0.49 -42.75 -15.12
CA GLU A 535 -1.11 -44.06 -15.22
C GLU A 535 -1.47 -44.59 -13.82
N ILE A 536 -2.75 -44.88 -13.59
CA ILE A 536 -3.28 -45.29 -12.29
C ILE A 536 -3.60 -46.80 -12.22
N PHE A 537 -3.83 -47.46 -13.36
CA PHE A 537 -3.99 -48.92 -13.41
C PHE A 537 -3.39 -49.53 -14.67
N ARG A 538 -2.73 -50.67 -14.49
CA ARG A 538 -2.36 -51.60 -15.56
C ARG A 538 -3.19 -52.87 -15.44
N ILE A 539 -4.02 -53.12 -16.44
CA ILE A 539 -4.78 -54.35 -16.55
C ILE A 539 -3.99 -55.29 -17.45
N ARG A 540 -3.49 -56.38 -16.86
CA ARG A 540 -2.77 -57.44 -17.58
C ARG A 540 -3.57 -58.73 -17.48
N ASN A 541 -3.82 -59.37 -18.63
CA ASN A 541 -4.48 -60.67 -18.67
C ASN A 541 -3.50 -61.72 -19.19
N SER A 542 -2.59 -62.15 -18.31
CA SER A 542 -1.47 -63.05 -18.65
C SER A 542 -1.87 -64.53 -18.81
N GLN A 543 -3.15 -64.85 -18.65
CA GLN A 543 -3.69 -66.22 -18.68
C GLN A 543 -4.54 -66.49 -19.95
N LEU A 544 -4.55 -65.56 -20.92
CA LEU A 544 -5.29 -65.74 -22.17
C LEU A 544 -4.48 -66.54 -23.19
N THR A 545 -5.16 -67.47 -23.86
CA THR A 545 -4.59 -68.27 -24.95
C THR A 545 -4.56 -67.48 -26.28
N ALA A 546 -3.79 -67.94 -27.26
CA ALA A 546 -3.64 -67.26 -28.56
C ALA A 546 -4.96 -67.01 -29.32
N ASN A 547 -6.01 -67.79 -29.03
CA ASN A 547 -7.33 -67.69 -29.66
C ASN A 547 -8.32 -66.79 -28.90
N GLN A 548 -7.85 -66.13 -27.85
CA GLN A 548 -8.67 -65.27 -27.01
C GLN A 548 -8.25 -63.81 -27.17
N HIS A 549 -9.18 -62.89 -27.01
CA HIS A 549 -8.85 -61.46 -26.89
C HIS A 549 -9.80 -60.79 -25.89
N ALA A 550 -9.36 -59.67 -25.32
CA ALA A 550 -10.13 -58.91 -24.36
C ALA A 550 -10.47 -57.53 -24.91
N GLU A 551 -11.76 -57.19 -24.86
CA GLU A 551 -12.25 -55.83 -25.07
C GLU A 551 -12.50 -55.17 -23.72
N PHE A 552 -12.25 -53.87 -23.64
CA PHE A 552 -12.38 -53.09 -22.41
C PHE A 552 -13.23 -51.85 -22.64
N ASP A 553 -14.25 -51.66 -21.82
CA ASP A 553 -15.14 -50.50 -21.85
C ASP A 553 -15.07 -49.75 -20.52
N LEU A 554 -14.64 -48.49 -20.54
CA LEU A 554 -14.60 -47.60 -19.36
C LEU A 554 -15.90 -46.80 -19.28
N ARG A 555 -16.47 -46.72 -18.07
CA ARG A 555 -17.61 -45.85 -17.76
C ARG A 555 -17.34 -45.07 -16.47
N LEU A 556 -17.64 -43.77 -16.50
CA LEU A 556 -17.73 -42.95 -15.29
C LEU A 556 -19.13 -43.12 -14.70
N ILE A 557 -19.22 -43.65 -13.49
CA ILE A 557 -20.49 -43.89 -12.79
C ILE A 557 -20.87 -42.70 -11.94
N ASN A 558 -19.92 -42.19 -11.16
CA ASN A 558 -20.13 -41.05 -10.28
C ASN A 558 -18.81 -40.30 -10.04
N ALA A 559 -18.88 -38.99 -9.83
CA ALA A 559 -17.75 -38.15 -9.46
C ALA A 559 -18.27 -36.96 -8.66
N ARG A 560 -18.21 -37.02 -7.33
CA ARG A 560 -18.76 -35.98 -6.46
C ARG A 560 -17.85 -35.67 -5.30
N ASP A 561 -17.85 -34.41 -4.91
CA ASP A 561 -17.35 -33.98 -3.60
C ASP A 561 -18.31 -34.48 -2.50
N PRO A 562 -17.82 -35.20 -1.47
CA PRO A 562 -18.67 -35.78 -0.43
C PRO A 562 -19.36 -34.77 0.48
N TYR A 563 -18.85 -33.54 0.57
CA TYR A 563 -19.43 -32.48 1.42
C TYR A 563 -20.33 -31.55 0.62
N THR A 564 -19.91 -31.16 -0.59
CA THR A 564 -20.63 -30.16 -1.40
C THR A 564 -21.56 -30.78 -2.44
N ASN A 565 -21.45 -32.09 -2.70
CA ASN A 565 -22.14 -32.80 -3.79
C ASN A 565 -21.88 -32.23 -5.19
N GLN A 566 -20.88 -31.36 -5.35
CA GLN A 566 -20.54 -30.78 -6.64
C GLN A 566 -19.73 -31.76 -7.50
N THR A 567 -20.01 -31.77 -8.81
CA THR A 567 -19.31 -32.60 -9.79
C THR A 567 -18.26 -31.75 -10.51
N GLN A 568 -16.97 -32.00 -10.23
CA GLN A 568 -15.86 -31.30 -10.88
C GLN A 568 -15.15 -32.18 -11.93
N THR A 569 -15.19 -33.51 -11.77
CA THR A 569 -14.57 -34.46 -12.70
C THR A 569 -15.58 -34.98 -13.73
N THR A 570 -15.15 -34.99 -14.99
CA THR A 570 -15.89 -35.55 -16.13
C THR A 570 -15.14 -36.73 -16.74
N PHE A 571 -15.79 -37.49 -17.64
CA PHE A 571 -15.17 -38.62 -18.33
C PHE A 571 -13.86 -38.26 -19.06
N GLU A 572 -13.73 -37.01 -19.52
CA GLU A 572 -12.53 -36.51 -20.21
C GLU A 572 -11.26 -36.45 -19.35
N HIS A 573 -11.38 -36.61 -18.04
CA HIS A 573 -10.23 -36.67 -17.13
C HIS A 573 -9.51 -38.01 -17.21
N PHE A 574 -10.17 -39.03 -17.79
CA PHE A 574 -9.67 -40.39 -17.85
C PHE A 574 -9.43 -40.83 -19.29
N GLN A 575 -8.38 -41.62 -19.48
CA GLN A 575 -8.06 -42.24 -20.75
C GLN A 575 -7.77 -43.72 -20.53
N LEU A 576 -8.50 -44.58 -21.25
CA LEU A 576 -8.22 -46.01 -21.31
C LEU A 576 -7.48 -46.33 -22.62
N LYS A 577 -6.17 -46.53 -22.54
CA LYS A 577 -5.37 -46.99 -23.68
C LYS A 577 -5.39 -48.53 -23.75
N ARG A 578 -5.82 -49.06 -24.88
CA ARG A 578 -5.91 -50.51 -25.12
C ARG A 578 -4.66 -50.98 -25.84
N PHE A 579 -4.08 -52.07 -25.36
CA PHE A 579 -2.91 -52.74 -25.93
C PHE A 579 -3.33 -54.17 -26.30
N PRO A 580 -3.83 -54.37 -27.53
CA PRO A 580 -4.25 -55.68 -27.99
C PRO A 580 -3.11 -56.71 -27.88
N PRO A 581 -3.42 -57.99 -27.63
CA PRO A 581 -4.77 -58.57 -27.54
C PRO A 581 -5.38 -58.62 -26.13
N HIS A 582 -4.65 -58.21 -25.07
CA HIS A 582 -5.01 -58.59 -23.69
C HIS A 582 -4.87 -57.50 -22.62
N ASN A 583 -4.26 -56.35 -22.93
CA ASN A 583 -3.84 -55.39 -21.93
C ASN A 583 -4.56 -54.05 -22.11
N ALA A 584 -4.78 -53.34 -21.01
CA ALA A 584 -5.29 -51.96 -21.04
C ALA A 584 -4.72 -51.15 -19.88
N HIS A 585 -4.39 -49.89 -20.14
CA HIS A 585 -3.85 -48.97 -19.14
C HIS A 585 -4.84 -47.82 -18.95
N LEU A 586 -5.23 -47.57 -17.70
CA LEU A 586 -6.06 -46.44 -17.31
C LEU A 586 -5.15 -45.32 -16.80
N SER A 587 -5.27 -44.14 -17.41
CA SER A 587 -4.53 -42.95 -17.04
C SER A 587 -5.47 -41.80 -16.71
N VAL A 588 -5.05 -40.98 -15.75
CA VAL A 588 -5.59 -39.65 -15.50
C VAL A 588 -4.83 -38.67 -16.39
N ILE A 589 -5.55 -37.95 -17.25
CA ILE A 589 -4.95 -37.06 -18.27
C ILE A 589 -5.24 -35.58 -18.04
N LYS A 590 -6.14 -35.24 -17.11
CA LYS A 590 -6.42 -33.88 -16.64
C LYS A 590 -6.37 -33.85 -15.12
N GLU A 591 -5.98 -32.71 -14.54
CA GLU A 591 -5.85 -32.54 -13.08
C GLU A 591 -7.20 -32.78 -12.37
N LEU A 592 -7.15 -33.44 -11.22
CA LEU A 592 -8.31 -33.72 -10.38
C LEU A 592 -8.29 -32.77 -9.19
N ASN A 593 -8.93 -31.62 -9.31
CA ASN A 593 -8.89 -30.59 -8.27
C ASN A 593 -9.82 -30.90 -7.09
N ALA A 594 -9.42 -30.52 -5.88
CA ALA A 594 -10.22 -30.65 -4.65
C ALA A 594 -10.57 -32.10 -4.22
N LEU A 595 -11.24 -32.20 -3.07
CA LEU A 595 -11.67 -33.48 -2.50
C LEU A 595 -12.79 -34.09 -3.33
N GLN A 596 -12.57 -35.30 -3.86
CA GLN A 596 -13.56 -35.98 -4.69
C GLN A 596 -13.55 -37.50 -4.49
N GLU A 597 -14.74 -38.08 -4.63
CA GLU A 597 -14.95 -39.52 -4.74
C GLU A 597 -15.44 -39.84 -6.15
N ILE A 598 -14.66 -40.66 -6.85
CA ILE A 598 -14.91 -40.99 -8.25
C ILE A 598 -15.07 -42.51 -8.38
N GLU A 599 -16.19 -42.94 -8.94
CA GLU A 599 -16.48 -44.34 -9.24
C GLU A 599 -16.39 -44.56 -10.76
N LEU A 600 -15.45 -45.40 -11.18
CA LEU A 600 -15.27 -45.85 -12.55
C LEU A 600 -15.57 -47.34 -12.65
N ASN A 601 -16.22 -47.76 -13.73
CA ASN A 601 -16.36 -49.18 -14.06
C ASN A 601 -15.58 -49.48 -15.33
N ILE A 602 -14.73 -50.51 -15.27
CA ILE A 602 -14.14 -51.13 -16.45
C ILE A 602 -14.80 -52.49 -16.65
N GLU A 603 -15.58 -52.59 -17.73
CA GLU A 603 -16.13 -53.85 -18.20
C GLU A 603 -15.10 -54.51 -19.12
N MET A 604 -14.70 -55.73 -18.79
CA MET A 604 -13.81 -56.56 -19.58
C MET A 604 -14.62 -57.70 -20.20
N LYS A 605 -14.66 -57.76 -21.53
CA LYS A 605 -15.30 -58.82 -22.31
C LYS A 605 -14.21 -59.70 -22.90
N ILE A 606 -14.23 -60.98 -22.56
CA ILE A 606 -13.28 -61.96 -23.09
C ILE A 606 -13.97 -62.74 -24.20
N TYR A 607 -13.39 -62.71 -25.40
CA TYR A 607 -13.85 -63.46 -26.56
C TYR A 607 -12.92 -64.65 -26.80
N THR A 608 -13.48 -65.77 -27.22
CA THR A 608 -12.75 -66.97 -27.68
C THR A 608 -13.26 -67.31 -29.07
N ASN A 609 -12.39 -67.36 -30.07
CA ASN A 609 -12.78 -67.53 -31.48
C ASN A 609 -13.89 -66.53 -31.92
N ASN A 610 -13.78 -65.26 -31.50
CA ASN A 610 -14.75 -64.17 -31.74
C ASN A 610 -16.15 -64.36 -31.13
N LEU A 611 -16.34 -65.36 -30.26
CA LEU A 611 -17.56 -65.53 -29.47
C LEU A 611 -17.33 -65.03 -28.04
N LEU A 612 -18.28 -64.24 -27.51
CA LEU A 612 -18.23 -63.74 -26.14
C LEU A 612 -18.27 -64.93 -25.16
N ASN A 613 -17.18 -65.10 -24.42
CA ASN A 613 -17.00 -66.21 -23.49
C ASN A 613 -17.35 -65.79 -22.05
N SER A 614 -16.89 -64.61 -21.61
CA SER A 614 -17.18 -64.12 -20.26
C SER A 614 -17.08 -62.61 -20.14
N ILE A 615 -17.80 -62.06 -19.16
CA ILE A 615 -17.73 -60.65 -18.78
C ILE A 615 -17.18 -60.56 -17.36
N SER A 616 -16.32 -59.58 -17.08
CA SER A 616 -15.89 -59.22 -15.73
C SER A 616 -15.96 -57.72 -15.56
N ILE A 617 -16.34 -57.24 -14.38
CA ILE A 617 -16.39 -55.81 -14.08
C ILE A 617 -15.37 -55.49 -13.00
N MET A 618 -14.55 -54.49 -13.24
CA MET A 618 -13.72 -53.86 -12.21
C MET A 618 -14.32 -52.52 -11.85
N LYS A 619 -14.79 -52.39 -10.61
CA LYS A 619 -15.23 -51.14 -10.01
C LYS A 619 -14.02 -50.47 -9.36
N ILE A 620 -13.67 -49.28 -9.79
CA ILE A 620 -12.56 -48.51 -9.27
C ILE A 620 -13.13 -47.32 -8.51
N LEU A 621 -12.85 -47.26 -7.21
CA LEU A 621 -13.14 -46.10 -6.38
C LEU A 621 -11.86 -45.30 -6.17
N ILE A 622 -11.86 -44.06 -6.66
CA ILE A 622 -10.75 -43.13 -6.54
C ILE A 622 -11.13 -42.06 -5.52
N TYR A 623 -10.29 -41.90 -4.51
CA TYR A 623 -10.37 -40.87 -3.50
C TYR A 623 -9.28 -39.84 -3.75
N VAL A 624 -9.67 -38.62 -4.09
CA VAL A 624 -8.73 -37.51 -4.30
C VAL A 624 -8.62 -36.73 -2.99
N SER A 625 -7.44 -36.68 -2.39
CA SER A 625 -7.20 -35.94 -1.15
C SER A 625 -7.24 -34.44 -1.37
N GLN A 626 -7.65 -33.68 -0.36
CA GLN A 626 -7.57 -32.21 -0.34
C GLN A 626 -6.14 -31.66 -0.28
N TYR A 627 -5.14 -32.51 -0.02
CA TYR A 627 -3.75 -32.10 0.15
C TYR A 627 -2.90 -32.38 -1.10
N ASP A 628 -2.05 -31.42 -1.44
CA ASP A 628 -1.25 -31.39 -2.68
C ASP A 628 0.08 -32.14 -2.62
N PHE A 629 0.38 -32.85 -1.51
CA PHE A 629 1.75 -33.26 -1.21
C PHE A 629 2.37 -34.09 -2.35
N TYR A 630 3.60 -33.77 -2.74
CA TYR A 630 4.43 -34.67 -3.54
C TYR A 630 5.51 -35.23 -2.61
N PRO A 631 5.85 -36.54 -2.68
CA PRO A 631 7.04 -37.04 -2.03
C PRO A 631 8.31 -36.33 -2.52
#